data_AF-A0A380DTN6-F1
#
_entry.id   AF-A0A380DTN6-F1
#
_cell.length_a   1.000
_cell.length_b   1.000
_cell.length_c   1.000
_cell.angle_alpha   90.00
_cell.angle_beta   90.00
_cell.angle_gamma   90.00
#
_symmetry.space_group_name_H-M   'P 1'
#
loop_
_entity.id
_entity.type
_entity.pdbx_description
1 polymer ?
#
loop_
_entity_poly.entity_id
_entity_poly.type
_entity_poly.pdbx_seq_one_letter_code
_entity_poly.pdbx_strand_id
1 'polypeptide(L)' 'MNKCADDIPRIHELFQESFSTKGEGRGLGLSTLKEIADNADNVLLDTIIENGFFIQKVEIINN' A
#
# COMPACT_ATOMS: atom_id res chain seq x y z
N MET A 1 3.50 13.16 -8.57
CA MET A 1 2.10 12.67 -8.53
C MET A 1 2.15 11.15 -8.42
N ASN A 2 1.32 10.51 -7.59
CA ASN A 2 1.36 9.07 -7.30
C ASN A 2 0.76 8.22 -8.43
N LYS A 3 1.23 8.43 -9.64
CA LYS A 3 0.82 7.66 -10.83
C LYS A 3 1.47 6.28 -10.80
N CYS A 4 0.69 5.27 -11.16
CA CYS A 4 1.17 3.92 -11.41
C CYS A 4 1.23 3.64 -12.91
N ALA A 5 2.07 2.68 -13.29
CA ALA A 5 2.12 2.18 -14.66
C ALA A 5 0.89 1.29 -14.95
N ASP A 6 0.56 1.13 -16.22
CA ASP A 6 -0.59 0.31 -16.66
C ASP A 6 -0.39 -1.19 -16.35
N ASP A 7 0.86 -1.63 -16.22
CA ASP A 7 1.28 -3.00 -15.91
C ASP A 7 1.55 -3.23 -14.42
N ILE A 8 0.89 -2.47 -13.55
CA ILE A 8 1.07 -2.60 -12.10
C ILE A 8 0.74 -4.04 -11.64
N PRO A 9 1.62 -4.66 -10.83
CA PRO A 9 1.38 -5.97 -10.23
C PRO A 9 0.08 -6.01 -9.42
N ARG A 10 -0.41 -7.22 -9.15
CA ARG A 10 -1.59 -7.39 -8.29
C ARG A 10 -1.30 -6.83 -6.91
N ILE A 11 -2.32 -6.25 -6.28
CA ILE A 11 -2.19 -5.60 -4.96
C ILE A 11 -1.47 -6.48 -3.94
N HIS A 12 -1.79 -7.78 -3.86
CA HIS A 12 -1.16 -8.69 -2.91
C HIS A 12 0.36 -8.85 -3.10
N GLU A 13 0.87 -8.67 -4.32
CA GLU A 13 2.31 -8.71 -4.65
C GLU A 13 3.01 -7.45 -4.12
N LEU A 14 2.32 -6.30 -4.14
CA LEU A 14 2.84 -5.03 -3.65
C LEU A 14 3.13 -5.03 -2.14
N PHE A 15 2.44 -5.88 -1.38
CA PHE A 15 2.61 -6.02 0.07
C PHE A 15 3.66 -7.05 0.48
N GLN A 16 4.29 -7.75 -0.47
CA GLN A 16 5.38 -8.66 -0.16
C GLN A 16 6.60 -7.88 0.32
N GLU A 17 7.24 -8.37 1.38
CA GLU A 17 8.49 -7.76 1.86
C GLU A 17 9.54 -7.72 0.76
N SER A 18 10.26 -6.60 0.70
CA SER A 18 11.29 -6.33 -0.33
C SER A 18 10.75 -6.20 -1.76
N PHE A 19 9.43 -6.17 -1.98
CA PHE A 19 8.84 -5.93 -3.29
C PHE A 19 8.70 -4.43 -3.58
N SER A 20 9.16 -3.96 -4.74
CA SER A 20 8.96 -2.57 -5.14
C SER A 20 8.84 -2.38 -6.65
N THR A 21 7.87 -1.56 -7.06
CA THR A 21 7.75 -1.04 -8.43
C THR A 21 8.62 0.20 -8.67
N LYS A 22 9.38 0.65 -7.66
CA LYS A 22 10.17 1.88 -7.71
C LYS A 22 11.68 1.60 -7.80
N GLY A 23 12.11 0.35 -7.94
CA GLY A 23 13.52 -0.01 -8.10
C GLY A 23 14.23 -0.35 -6.79
N GLU A 24 15.55 -0.49 -6.90
CA GLU A 24 16.45 -0.99 -5.85
C GLU A 24 16.42 -0.17 -4.54
N GLY A 25 16.69 -0.83 -3.41
CA GLY A 25 16.74 -0.20 -2.08
C GLY A 25 15.36 0.17 -1.51
N ARG A 26 14.29 -0.46 -1.98
CA ARG A 26 12.89 -0.22 -1.57
C ARG A 26 12.17 -1.54 -1.29
N GLY A 27 10.92 -1.44 -0.81
CA GLY A 27 10.01 -2.58 -0.68
C GLY A 27 9.64 -2.98 0.75
N LEU A 28 10.04 -2.18 1.74
CA LEU A 28 9.56 -2.35 3.13
C LEU A 28 8.30 -1.53 3.44
N GLY A 29 8.04 -0.45 2.68
CA GLY A 29 7.02 0.53 3.07
C GLY A 29 5.61 -0.02 3.18
N LEU A 30 5.17 -0.83 2.19
CA LEU A 30 3.80 -1.35 2.17
C LEU A 30 3.60 -2.50 3.18
N SER A 31 4.58 -3.39 3.33
CA SER A 31 4.54 -4.44 4.34
C SER A 31 4.52 -3.87 5.76
N THR A 32 5.39 -2.88 6.06
CA THR A 32 5.39 -2.19 7.35
C THR A 32 4.10 -1.40 7.59
N LEU A 33 3.55 -0.71 6.58
CA LEU A 33 2.28 0.00 6.74
C LEU A 33 1.13 -0.96 7.06
N LYS A 34 1.10 -2.11 6.38
CA LYS A 34 0.13 -3.18 6.67
C LYS A 34 0.30 -3.70 8.09
N GLU A 35 1.52 -3.97 8.53
CA GLU A 35 1.79 -4.40 9.90
C GLU A 35 1.29 -3.38 10.93
N ILE A 36 1.53 -2.08 10.73
CA ILE A 36 1.06 -1.03 11.63
C ILE A 36 -0.48 -1.01 11.70
N ALA A 37 -1.15 -1.08 10.55
CA ALA A 37 -2.61 -1.08 10.50
C ALA A 37 -3.21 -2.34 11.12
N ASP A 38 -2.63 -3.51 10.85
CA ASP A 38 -3.08 -4.80 11.39
C ASP A 38 -2.92 -4.87 12.93
N ASN A 39 -1.98 -4.11 13.50
CA ASN A 39 -1.75 -4.02 14.95
C ASN A 39 -2.60 -2.94 15.66
N ALA A 40 -3.43 -2.21 14.92
CA ALA A 40 -4.27 -1.15 15.47
C ALA A 40 -5.74 -1.41 15.13
N ASP A 41 -6.52 -1.92 16.09
CA ASP A 41 -7.93 -2.32 15.89
C ASP A 41 -8.84 -1.19 15.37
N ASN A 42 -8.45 0.07 15.58
CA ASN A 42 -9.19 1.24 15.15
C ASN A 42 -8.70 1.83 13.82
N VAL A 43 -7.83 1.13 13.09
CA VAL A 43 -7.28 1.57 11.82
C VAL A 43 -7.72 0.63 10.70
N LEU A 44 -8.27 1.22 9.64
CA LEU A 44 -8.56 0.52 8.38
C LEU A 44 -7.61 1.02 7.30
N LEU A 45 -7.03 0.09 6.54
CA LEU A 45 -6.12 0.37 5.44
C LEU A 45 -6.67 -0.21 4.13
N ASP A 46 -6.98 0.67 3.19
CA ASP A 46 -7.36 0.30 1.82
C ASP A 46 -6.28 0.71 0.82
N THR A 47 -6.06 -0.13 -0.18
CA THR A 47 -5.20 0.17 -1.34
C THR A 47 -5.99 0.01 -2.61
N ILE A 48 -6.06 1.09 -3.39
CA ILE A 48 -6.89 1.19 -4.60
C ILE A 48 -5.98 1.61 -5.76
N ILE A 49 -6.16 0.95 -6.90
CA ILE A 49 -5.61 1.39 -8.19
C ILE A 49 -6.79 1.84 -9.03
N GLU A 50 -6.85 3.14 -9.33
CA GLU A 50 -7.95 3.71 -10.10
C GLU A 50 -7.43 4.83 -11.01
N ASN A 51 -7.86 4.82 -12.27
CA ASN A 51 -7.52 5.85 -13.26
C ASN A 51 -6.01 6.14 -13.40
N GLY A 52 -5.16 5.12 -13.24
CA GLY A 52 -3.69 5.24 -13.29
C GLY A 52 -3.07 5.84 -12.03
N PHE A 53 -3.80 5.91 -10.93
CA PHE A 53 -3.33 6.37 -9.63
C PHE A 53 -3.28 5.23 -8.61
N PHE A 54 -2.19 5.23 -7.84
CA PHE A 54 -2.05 4.40 -6.66
C PHE A 54 -2.50 5.20 -5.42
N ILE A 55 -3.57 4.73 -4.79
CA ILE A 55 -4.23 5.40 -3.67
C ILE A 55 -4.11 4.51 -2.44
N GLN A 56 -3.60 5.07 -1.35
CA GLN A 56 -3.67 4.47 -0.02
C GLN A 56 -4.61 5.29 0.82
N LYS A 57 -5.65 4.66 1.35
CA LYS A 57 -6.62 5.28 2.25
C LYS A 57 -6.42 4.67 3.63
N VAL A 58 -6.17 5.54 4.61
CA VAL A 58 -6.08 5.18 6.03
C VAL A 58 -7.25 5.84 6.73
N GLU A 59 -8.06 5.04 7.39
CA GLU A 59 -9.23 5.49 8.14
C GLU A 59 -9.03 5.15 9.61
N ILE A 60 -9.16 6.15 10.48
CA ILE A 60 -9.00 6.02 11.93
C ILE A 60 -10.38 6.17 12.55
N ILE A 61 -10.85 5.12 13.20
CA ILE A 61 -12.13 5.07 13.89
C ILE A 61 -11.92 5.65 15.28
N ASN A 62 -12.59 6.77 15.57
CA ASN A 62 -12.66 7.36 16.89
C ASN A 62 -14.11 7.29 17.38
N ASN A 63 -14.29 6.79 18.60
CA ASN A 63 -15.58 6.77 19.30
C ASN A 63 -15.89 8.13 19.94
#